data_AF-A0A7C0YXP0-F1
#
_entry.id   AF-A0A7C0YXP0-F1
#
_cell.length_a   1.000
_cell.length_b   1.000
_cell.length_c   1.000
_cell.angle_alpha   90.00
_cell.angle_beta   90.00
_cell.angle_gamma   90.00
#
_symmetry.space_group_name_H-M   'P 1'
#
loop_
_entity.id
_entity.type
_entity.pdbx_description
1 polymer ?
#
loop_
_entity_poly.entity_id
_entity_poly.type
_entity_poly.pdbx_seq_one_letter_code
_entity_poly.pdbx_strand_id
1 'polypeptide(L)'
;MLSLTAIKFYLRSEIPRRIDIKVKPCIYVITPTEYEICDPVSKKEFSYDEDLLIFDKEFSGTLLISSADIAQGEFKGEIYNYSIPDKAKFILKVYKIKEGIREKVIYRVYVIDEGSKIREVYSERLPRIGISNKSKRLRNIAKQLGLDVKNLLRLPAC
;
A
#
# COMPACT_ATOMS: atom_id res chain seq x y z
N MET A 1 19.83 -7.68 -1.34
CA MET A 1 18.69 -7.05 -2.04
C MET A 1 17.44 -7.25 -1.22
N LEU A 2 16.77 -6.16 -0.85
CA LEU A 2 15.59 -6.17 0.01
C LEU A 2 14.32 -6.49 -0.78
N SER A 3 13.48 -7.38 -0.27
CA SER A 3 12.19 -7.70 -0.89
C SER A 3 11.04 -6.99 -0.20
N LEU A 4 10.16 -6.37 -0.97
CA LEU A 4 8.87 -5.88 -0.50
C LEU A 4 7.75 -6.58 -1.28
N THR A 5 6.67 -6.90 -0.60
CA THR A 5 5.48 -7.50 -1.22
C THR A 5 4.33 -6.51 -1.21
N ALA A 6 3.47 -6.55 -2.23
CA ALA A 6 2.19 -5.83 -2.26
C ALA A 6 1.10 -6.67 -2.91
N ILE A 7 -0.14 -6.46 -2.49
CA ILE A 7 -1.27 -7.20 -3.05
C ILE A 7 -2.13 -6.27 -3.89
N LYS A 8 -2.40 -6.69 -5.13
CA LYS A 8 -3.45 -6.14 -5.99
C LYS A 8 -4.63 -7.08 -5.94
N PHE A 9 -5.83 -6.58 -5.74
CA PHE A 9 -6.99 -7.47 -5.68
C PHE A 9 -8.31 -6.81 -6.08
N TYR A 10 -9.27 -7.67 -6.39
CA TYR A 10 -10.69 -7.38 -6.39
C TYR A 10 -11.34 -8.20 -5.26
N LEU A 11 -12.22 -7.57 -4.49
CA LEU A 11 -13.04 -8.23 -3.50
C LEU A 11 -14.47 -7.72 -3.62
N ARG A 12 -15.40 -8.65 -3.77
CA ARG A 12 -16.83 -8.40 -3.64
C ARG A 12 -17.42 -9.34 -2.61
N SER A 13 -18.11 -8.80 -1.62
CA SER A 13 -18.86 -9.59 -0.65
C SER A 13 -20.17 -8.89 -0.32
N GLU A 14 -21.21 -9.64 0.01
CA GLU A 14 -22.46 -9.12 0.55
C GLU A 14 -22.61 -9.45 2.06
N ILE A 15 -21.81 -10.37 2.60
CA ILE A 15 -21.87 -10.88 3.98
C ILE A 15 -20.47 -10.79 4.63
N PRO A 16 -20.34 -10.29 5.87
CA PRO A 16 -21.38 -9.74 6.74
C PRO A 16 -21.81 -8.32 6.35
N ARG A 17 -21.14 -7.71 5.38
CA ARG A 17 -21.45 -6.38 4.85
C ARG A 17 -21.13 -6.31 3.37
N ARG A 18 -21.78 -5.37 2.68
CA ARG A 18 -21.51 -5.10 1.27
C ARG A 18 -20.13 -4.47 1.08
N ILE A 19 -19.28 -5.14 0.32
CA ILE A 19 -17.94 -4.73 -0.10
C ILE A 19 -17.88 -4.91 -1.62
N ASP A 20 -17.40 -3.89 -2.33
CA ASP A 20 -17.07 -3.98 -3.75
C ASP A 20 -15.89 -3.05 -4.01
N ILE A 21 -14.68 -3.61 -3.91
CA ILE A 21 -13.44 -2.84 -3.97
C ILE A 21 -12.42 -3.45 -4.93
N LYS A 22 -11.72 -2.55 -5.64
CA LYS A 22 -10.52 -2.87 -6.41
C LYS A 22 -9.35 -2.12 -5.82
N VAL A 23 -8.27 -2.84 -5.51
CA VAL A 23 -7.07 -2.28 -4.93
C VAL A 23 -5.89 -2.52 -5.84
N LYS A 24 -5.16 -1.45 -6.17
CA LYS A 24 -3.93 -1.50 -6.98
C LYS A 24 -2.78 -0.84 -6.21
N PRO A 25 -1.67 -1.55 -5.96
CA PRO A 25 -0.50 -0.97 -5.34
C PRO A 25 0.33 -0.19 -6.37
N CYS A 26 1.02 0.84 -5.89
CA CYS A 26 2.12 1.53 -6.57
C CYS A 26 3.23 1.79 -5.55
N ILE A 27 4.46 1.40 -5.89
CA ILE A 27 5.62 1.52 -5.00
C ILE A 27 6.51 2.63 -5.50
N TYR A 28 6.85 3.55 -4.61
CA TYR A 28 7.87 4.56 -4.84
C TYR A 28 9.06 4.31 -3.94
N VAL A 29 10.23 4.32 -4.54
CA VAL A 29 11.51 4.33 -3.82
C VAL A 29 11.99 5.77 -3.76
N ILE A 30 12.32 6.23 -2.55
CA ILE A 30 12.76 7.59 -2.30
C ILE A 30 14.20 7.54 -1.79
N THR A 31 15.06 8.26 -2.48
CA THR A 31 16.45 8.50 -2.12
C THR A 31 16.60 9.94 -1.62
N PRO A 32 17.77 10.36 -1.11
CA PRO A 32 17.97 11.75 -0.69
C PRO A 32 17.77 12.78 -1.81
N THR A 33 18.00 12.39 -3.07
CA THR A 33 18.03 13.31 -4.22
C THR A 33 16.85 13.16 -5.17
N GLU A 34 16.23 11.99 -5.23
CA GLU A 34 15.22 11.65 -6.23
C GLU A 34 14.20 10.62 -5.73
N TYR A 35 13.14 10.43 -6.49
CA TYR A 35 12.22 9.30 -6.35
C TYR A 35 12.11 8.54 -7.67
N GLU A 36 11.84 7.25 -7.57
CA GLU A 36 11.59 6.37 -8.71
C GLU A 36 10.37 5.48 -8.44
N ILE A 37 9.61 5.17 -9.49
CA ILE A 37 8.56 4.14 -9.41
C ILE A 37 9.25 2.79 -9.48
N CYS A 38 8.92 1.90 -8.57
CA CYS A 38 9.45 0.55 -8.53
C CYS A 38 8.42 -0.41 -9.12
N ASP A 39 8.77 -1.02 -10.25
CA ASP A 39 7.97 -2.05 -10.90
C ASP A 39 8.17 -3.42 -10.22
N PRO A 40 7.15 -4.30 -10.24
CA PRO A 40 7.28 -5.62 -9.67
C PRO A 40 8.26 -6.47 -10.47
N VAL A 41 9.18 -7.14 -9.79
CA VAL A 41 10.12 -8.09 -10.41
C VAL A 41 9.49 -9.46 -10.63
N SER A 42 8.44 -9.79 -9.88
CA SER A 42 7.63 -10.97 -10.11
C SER A 42 6.20 -10.76 -9.62
N LYS A 43 5.30 -11.59 -10.14
CA LYS A 43 3.92 -11.69 -9.69
C LYS A 43 3.51 -13.15 -9.60
N LYS A 44 2.70 -13.48 -8.60
CA LYS A 44 1.98 -14.76 -8.52
C LYS A 44 0.49 -14.51 -8.30
N GLU A 45 -0.34 -15.48 -8.69
CA GLU A 45 -1.73 -15.49 -8.26
C GLU A 45 -1.82 -15.71 -6.75
N PHE A 46 -2.81 -15.10 -6.12
CA PHE A 46 -3.04 -15.24 -4.69
C PHE A 46 -3.53 -16.66 -4.36
N SER A 47 -2.85 -17.34 -3.43
CA SER A 47 -3.23 -18.65 -2.92
C SER A 47 -3.99 -18.53 -1.60
N TYR A 48 -5.16 -19.16 -1.52
CA TYR A 48 -5.95 -19.19 -0.29
C TYR A 48 -5.23 -19.95 0.84
N ASP A 49 -4.41 -20.94 0.51
CA ASP A 49 -3.75 -21.77 1.53
C ASP A 49 -2.52 -21.08 2.15
N GLU A 50 -1.84 -20.24 1.39
CA GLU A 50 -0.55 -19.65 1.78
C GLU A 50 -0.65 -18.17 2.16
N ASP A 51 -1.53 -17.41 1.51
CA ASP A 51 -1.39 -15.96 1.47
C ASP A 51 -2.41 -15.19 2.32
N LEU A 52 -3.38 -15.87 2.96
CA LEU A 52 -4.40 -15.23 3.80
C LEU A 52 -3.80 -14.40 4.95
N LEU A 53 -2.74 -14.91 5.59
CA LEU A 53 -2.07 -14.19 6.67
C LEU A 53 -1.35 -12.93 6.19
N ILE A 54 -0.82 -12.95 4.97
CA ILE A 54 -0.19 -11.78 4.34
C ILE A 54 -1.28 -10.74 4.07
N PHE A 55 -2.43 -11.17 3.53
CA PHE A 55 -3.57 -10.30 3.30
C PHE A 55 -4.05 -9.62 4.60
N ASP A 56 -4.25 -10.37 5.68
CA ASP A 56 -4.71 -9.84 6.97
C ASP A 56 -3.70 -8.83 7.54
N LYS A 57 -2.41 -9.16 7.50
CA LYS A 57 -1.34 -8.23 7.92
C LYS A 57 -1.35 -6.96 7.08
N GLU A 58 -1.72 -7.05 5.81
CA GLU A 58 -1.68 -5.93 4.88
C GLU A 58 -2.89 -5.00 5.03
N PHE A 59 -4.10 -5.56 5.22
CA PHE A 59 -5.35 -4.80 5.09
C PHE A 59 -6.27 -4.76 6.30
N SER A 60 -6.17 -5.68 7.27
CA SER A 60 -7.07 -5.69 8.43
C SER A 60 -7.01 -4.40 9.24
N GLY A 61 -5.82 -3.80 9.38
CA GLY A 61 -5.63 -2.54 10.07
C GLY A 61 -5.90 -1.28 9.24
N THR A 62 -5.90 -1.38 7.91
CA THR A 62 -5.93 -0.21 6.99
C THR A 62 -7.26 -0.05 6.27
N LEU A 63 -7.79 -1.14 5.71
CA LEU A 63 -9.06 -1.20 4.99
C LEU A 63 -10.17 -1.85 5.82
N LEU A 64 -9.84 -2.39 6.99
CA LEU A 64 -10.77 -3.14 7.85
C LEU A 64 -11.38 -4.36 7.15
N ILE A 65 -10.67 -4.94 6.17
CA ILE A 65 -11.04 -6.18 5.47
C ILE A 65 -10.02 -7.26 5.83
N SER A 66 -10.46 -8.52 5.81
CA SER A 66 -9.70 -9.67 6.24
C SER A 66 -9.97 -10.91 5.39
N SER A 67 -9.25 -11.99 5.69
CA SER A 67 -9.46 -13.34 5.19
C SER A 67 -10.90 -13.84 5.37
N ALA A 68 -11.61 -13.38 6.41
CA ALA A 68 -13.03 -13.70 6.60
C ALA A 68 -13.91 -13.11 5.48
N ASP A 69 -13.61 -11.88 5.02
CA ASP A 69 -14.34 -11.26 3.91
C ASP A 69 -14.01 -11.96 2.58
N ILE A 70 -12.77 -12.43 2.41
CA ILE A 70 -12.34 -13.23 1.26
C ILE A 70 -13.12 -14.55 1.21
N ALA A 71 -13.24 -15.26 2.34
CA ALA A 71 -13.90 -16.56 2.41
C ALA A 71 -15.41 -16.49 2.14
N GLN A 72 -16.04 -15.34 2.43
CA GLN A 72 -17.48 -15.12 2.24
C GLN A 72 -17.82 -14.42 0.91
N GLY A 73 -16.81 -14.08 0.12
CA GLY A 73 -16.96 -13.25 -1.08
C GLY A 73 -16.29 -13.82 -2.33
N GLU A 74 -16.44 -13.08 -3.41
CA GLU A 74 -15.70 -13.27 -4.65
C GLU A 74 -14.37 -12.50 -4.54
N PHE A 75 -13.26 -13.21 -4.57
CA PHE A 75 -11.93 -12.62 -4.49
C PHE A 75 -11.06 -13.04 -5.67
N LYS A 76 -10.31 -12.07 -6.22
CA LYS A 76 -9.25 -12.32 -7.19
C LYS A 76 -8.06 -11.43 -6.88
N GLY A 77 -6.93 -12.04 -6.57
CA GLY A 77 -5.73 -11.34 -6.14
C GLY A 77 -4.47 -11.73 -6.92
N GLU A 78 -3.55 -10.79 -7.03
CA GLU A 78 -2.17 -11.02 -7.46
C GLU A 78 -1.24 -10.49 -6.36
N ILE A 79 -0.21 -11.25 -6.05
CA ILE A 79 0.87 -10.83 -5.15
C ILE A 79 2.04 -10.37 -5.99
N TYR A 80 2.46 -9.13 -5.77
CA TYR A 80 3.57 -8.49 -6.45
C TYR A 80 4.77 -8.44 -5.51
N ASN A 81 5.92 -8.91 -6.00
CA ASN A 81 7.18 -8.80 -5.29
C ASN A 81 8.06 -7.74 -5.96
N TYR A 82 8.70 -6.93 -5.14
CA TYR A 82 9.54 -5.81 -5.54
C TYR A 82 10.93 -6.03 -5.00
N SER A 83 11.93 -5.71 -5.83
CA SER A 83 13.31 -5.65 -5.42
C SER A 83 13.67 -4.21 -5.13
N ILE A 84 13.99 -3.91 -3.87
CA ILE A 84 14.27 -2.55 -3.43
C ILE A 84 15.77 -2.27 -3.58
N PRO A 85 16.15 -1.20 -4.30
CA PRO A 85 17.55 -0.81 -4.46
C PRO A 85 18.21 -0.42 -3.15
N ASP A 86 19.50 -0.74 -2.99
CA ASP A 86 20.25 -0.45 -1.76
C ASP A 86 20.41 1.06 -1.47
N LYS A 87 20.29 1.90 -2.51
CA LYS A 87 20.29 3.37 -2.39
C LYS A 87 19.02 3.95 -1.75
N ALA A 88 17.97 3.14 -1.60
CA ALA A 88 16.69 3.58 -1.07
C ALA A 88 16.81 3.98 0.41
N LYS A 89 16.23 5.12 0.78
CA LYS A 89 16.11 5.54 2.18
C LYS A 89 14.71 5.29 2.72
N PHE A 90 13.72 5.55 1.88
CA PHE A 90 12.31 5.35 2.21
C PHE A 90 11.61 4.64 1.07
N ILE A 91 10.57 3.89 1.43
CA ILE A 91 9.65 3.30 0.47
C ILE A 91 8.26 3.82 0.78
N LEU A 92 7.61 4.41 -0.21
CA LEU A 92 6.22 4.81 -0.13
C LEU A 92 5.38 3.82 -0.92
N LYS A 93 4.62 3.00 -0.19
CA LYS A 93 3.63 2.06 -0.73
C LYS A 93 2.28 2.75 -0.78
N VAL A 94 1.77 2.95 -1.97
CA VAL A 94 0.50 3.64 -2.24
C VAL A 94 -0.50 2.60 -2.71
N TYR A 95 -1.68 2.55 -2.11
CA TYR A 95 -2.78 1.76 -2.66
C TYR A 95 -3.87 2.66 -3.17
N LYS A 96 -4.23 2.45 -4.43
CA LYS A 96 -5.40 3.05 -5.05
C LYS A 96 -6.56 2.11 -4.86
N ILE A 97 -7.60 2.60 -4.22
CA ILE A 97 -8.78 1.84 -3.86
C ILE A 97 -9.95 2.45 -4.62
N LYS A 98 -10.60 1.64 -5.45
CA LYS A 98 -11.84 2.00 -6.12
C LYS A 98 -12.98 1.26 -5.45
N GLU A 99 -13.95 2.00 -4.95
CA GLU A 99 -15.15 1.50 -4.26
C GLU A 99 -16.38 2.09 -4.98
N GLY A 100 -16.93 1.34 -5.93
CA GLY A 100 -17.92 1.87 -6.88
C GLY A 100 -17.37 3.06 -7.69
N ILE A 101 -18.02 4.23 -7.56
CA ILE A 101 -17.59 5.49 -8.20
C ILE A 101 -16.56 6.27 -7.39
N ARG A 102 -16.28 5.86 -6.15
CA ARG A 102 -15.37 6.58 -5.26
C ARG A 102 -13.96 6.03 -5.42
N GLU A 103 -13.00 6.94 -5.51
CA GLU A 103 -11.58 6.60 -5.45
C GLU A 103 -10.97 7.13 -4.16
N LYS A 104 -10.17 6.28 -3.52
CA LYS A 104 -9.42 6.58 -2.32
C LYS A 104 -7.99 6.15 -2.52
N VAL A 105 -7.10 6.80 -1.80
CA VAL A 105 -5.69 6.41 -1.73
C VAL A 105 -5.36 6.21 -0.27
N ILE A 106 -4.55 5.20 0.05
CA ILE A 106 -3.91 5.05 1.36
C ILE A 106 -2.39 5.01 1.16
N TYR A 107 -1.66 5.53 2.14
CA TYR A 107 -0.20 5.59 2.12
C TYR A 107 0.36 4.75 3.27
N ARG A 108 1.36 3.93 2.96
CA ARG A 108 2.24 3.30 3.95
C ARG A 108 3.67 3.70 3.64
N VAL A 109 4.43 4.02 4.68
CA VAL A 109 5.84 4.41 4.54
C VAL A 109 6.70 3.46 5.34
N TYR A 110 7.76 3.02 4.69
CA TYR A 110 8.79 2.20 5.26
C TYR A 110 10.13 2.92 5.21
N VAL A 111 10.96 2.69 6.22
CA VAL A 111 12.38 3.06 6.23
C VAL A 111 13.22 1.82 6.03
N ILE A 112 14.40 2.03 5.45
CA ILE A 112 15.45 1.01 5.37
C ILE A 112 16.46 1.34 6.46
N ASP A 113 16.47 0.52 7.52
CA ASP A 113 17.43 0.66 8.61
C ASP A 113 18.81 0.12 8.18
N GLU A 114 19.88 0.48 8.91
CA GLU A 114 21.29 0.19 8.57
C GLU A 114 21.60 -1.31 8.38
N GLY A 115 20.80 -2.21 8.95
CA GLY A 115 20.89 -3.66 8.76
C GLY A 115 20.15 -4.21 7.54
N SER A 116 19.82 -3.36 6.55
CA SER A 116 18.99 -3.73 5.39
C SER A 116 17.67 -4.39 5.81
N LYS A 117 16.97 -3.80 6.79
CA LYS A 117 15.63 -4.24 7.19
C LYS A 117 14.61 -3.17 6.82
N ILE A 118 13.51 -3.61 6.22
CA ILE A 118 12.36 -2.75 5.93
C ILE A 118 11.51 -2.67 7.19
N ARG A 119 11.36 -1.46 7.74
CA ARG A 119 10.50 -1.20 8.91
C ARG A 119 9.42 -0.21 8.57
N GLU A 120 8.17 -0.54 8.91
CA GLU A 120 7.06 0.39 8.75
C GLU A 120 7.13 1.50 9.78
N VAL A 121 7.03 2.76 9.33
CA VAL A 121 7.07 3.96 10.18
C VAL A 121 5.77 4.76 10.11
N TYR A 122 4.98 4.55 9.06
CA TYR A 122 3.68 5.17 8.90
C TYR A 122 2.75 4.21 8.16
N SER A 123 1.52 4.07 8.64
CA SER A 123 0.46 3.41 7.91
C SER A 123 -0.82 4.17 8.12
N GLU A 124 -1.42 4.61 7.03
CA GLU A 124 -2.70 5.24 7.10
C GLU A 124 -3.80 4.21 7.33
N ARG A 125 -4.62 4.47 8.35
CA ARG A 125 -5.88 3.79 8.54
C ARG A 125 -6.94 4.64 7.86
N LEU A 126 -7.80 4.06 7.03
CA LEU A 126 -8.91 4.83 6.47
C LEU A 126 -9.70 5.47 7.63
N PRO A 127 -9.74 6.82 7.74
CA PRO A 127 -10.60 7.44 8.71
C PRO A 127 -12.05 7.27 8.27
N ARG A 128 -12.95 7.05 9.24
CA ARG A 128 -14.35 7.44 9.09
C ARG A 128 -14.36 8.87 8.52
N ILE A 129 -14.82 9.00 7.27
CA ILE A 129 -15.34 10.21 6.62
C ILE A 129 -14.52 11.49 6.90
N GLY A 130 -13.63 11.84 5.98
CA GLY A 130 -13.04 13.17 5.91
C GLY A 130 -12.22 13.34 4.65
N ILE A 131 -12.66 14.21 3.74
CA ILE A 131 -11.93 14.61 2.53
C ILE A 131 -10.69 15.40 2.99
N SER A 132 -9.62 14.70 3.38
CA SER A 132 -8.35 15.37 3.66
C SER A 132 -7.57 15.53 2.37
N ASN A 133 -7.27 16.78 2.05
CA ASN A 133 -6.60 17.20 0.83
C ASN A 133 -5.26 16.45 0.67
N LYS A 134 -5.01 15.79 -0.47
CA LYS A 134 -3.81 14.94 -0.75
C LYS A 134 -2.52 15.61 -0.26
N SER A 135 -2.37 16.90 -0.57
CA SER A 135 -1.20 17.71 -0.24
C SER A 135 -1.01 17.94 1.27
N LYS A 136 -2.09 17.91 2.06
CA LYS A 136 -2.02 18.00 3.54
C LYS A 136 -1.56 16.67 4.14
N ARG A 137 -2.06 15.54 3.63
CA ARG A 137 -1.65 14.19 4.05
C ARG A 137 -0.16 13.95 3.79
N LEU A 138 0.29 14.22 2.56
CA LEU A 138 1.70 14.08 2.18
C LEU A 138 2.62 15.02 2.97
N ARG A 139 2.16 16.25 3.28
CA ARG A 139 2.90 17.17 4.17
C ARG A 139 3.03 16.64 5.59
N ASN A 140 1.98 16.06 6.15
CA ASN A 140 2.01 15.46 7.48
C ASN A 140 2.98 14.27 7.51
N ILE A 141 2.92 13.39 6.50
CA ILE A 141 3.85 12.28 6.34
C ILE A 141 5.29 12.80 6.26
N ALA A 142 5.54 13.80 5.40
CA ALA A 142 6.87 14.38 5.25
C ALA A 142 7.42 14.92 6.57
N LYS A 143 6.60 15.69 7.31
CA LYS A 143 6.96 16.29 8.59
C LYS A 143 7.26 15.23 9.66
N GLN A 144 6.45 14.18 9.72
CA GLN A 144 6.66 13.08 10.68
C GLN A 144 7.94 12.29 10.39
N LEU A 145 8.38 12.25 9.14
CA LEU A 145 9.51 11.44 8.69
C LEU A 145 10.79 12.25 8.42
N GLY A 146 10.77 13.57 8.64
CA GLY A 146 11.90 14.45 8.34
C GLY A 146 12.25 14.54 6.85
N LEU A 147 11.28 14.27 5.97
CA LEU A 147 11.45 14.26 4.51
C LEU A 147 11.19 15.65 3.90
N ASP A 148 11.85 15.94 2.77
CA ASP A 148 11.47 17.09 1.95
C ASP A 148 10.09 16.83 1.28
N VAL A 149 9.11 17.63 1.70
CA VAL A 149 7.75 17.67 1.18
C VAL A 149 7.71 17.80 -0.36
N LYS A 150 8.68 18.50 -0.96
CA LYS A 150 8.72 18.76 -2.41
C LYS A 150 8.79 17.45 -3.21
N ASN A 151 9.51 16.45 -2.69
CA ASN A 151 9.66 15.16 -3.36
C ASN A 151 8.35 14.35 -3.31
N LEU A 152 7.60 14.44 -2.21
CA LEU A 152 6.32 13.73 -2.06
C LEU A 152 5.16 14.39 -2.82
N LEU A 153 5.12 15.73 -2.90
CA LEU A 153 4.05 16.44 -3.62
C LEU A 153 4.12 16.27 -5.14
N ARG A 154 5.31 15.97 -5.68
CA ARG A 154 5.55 15.75 -7.10
C ARG A 154 5.23 14.34 -7.58
N LEU A 155 4.85 13.43 -6.67
CA LEU A 155 4.59 12.05 -7.02
C LEU A 155 3.41 11.96 -8.00
N PRO A 156 3.60 11.31 -9.16
CA PRO A 156 2.56 11.17 -10.16
C PRO A 156 1.36 10.38 -9.60
N ALA A 157 0.23 10.47 -10.29
CA ALA A 157 -0.81 9.49 -10.10
C ALA A 157 -0.40 8.23 -10.88
N CYS A 158 -0.13 7.13 -10.18
CA CYS A 158 -0.16 5.79 -10.79
C CYS A 158 -1.63 5.36 -11.05
#